data_AF-A0AB38AAI0-F1
#
_entry.id   AF-A0AB38AAI0-F1
#
_cell.length_a   1.000
_cell.length_b   1.000
_cell.length_c   1.000
_cell.angle_alpha   90.00
_cell.angle_beta   90.00
_cell.angle_gamma   90.00
#
_symmetry.space_group_name_H-M   'P 1'
#
loop_
_entity.id
_entity.type
_entity.pdbx_description
1 polymer ?
#
loop_
_entity_poly.entity_id
_entity_poly.type
_entity_poly.pdbx_seq_one_letter_code
_entity_poly.pdbx_strand_id
1 'polypeptide(L)'
;MEPVEALERIAFLLERQGAVPYRVQAFRTAAAVIGALPRDELHQRARNSSLGRLKGLGPKTTRVVEEALAGVRPVYLAHLEEEAGGPLVDGEQGQRLRRALRGDCHLHSDWSDGGSPVETMARAARDLGHEWCVLTDHSPRLTVARGLTAERLRRQLSLVAEVNEQLAPFRLLTGIECDILDDGSLDQEPELLEQLDVVVASVHSTLRMDEGPMTRRLLAAVRNPLVDVLGHCTGRQITGKPRPESRFDAGEVFAACAEQHTAVEINCRPDRLDPPRRLLRQALAAGCLFSVDSDAHAPGQLDWQIYGCARAEECGVPADRIITTWTERQLATWTRTGRTPRR
;
A
#
# COMPACT_ATOMS: atom_id res chain seq x y z
N MET A 1 4.91 25.50 11.66
CA MET A 1 4.96 24.03 11.55
C MET A 1 5.09 23.50 12.95
N GLU A 2 4.17 22.64 13.36
CA GLU A 2 4.21 22.04 14.70
C GLU A 2 5.30 20.95 14.77
N PRO A 3 5.90 20.69 15.95
CA PRO A 3 6.97 19.68 16.06
C PRO A 3 6.56 18.28 15.61
N VAL A 4 5.34 17.86 15.90
CA VAL A 4 4.79 16.56 15.49
C VAL A 4 4.71 16.50 13.95
N GLU A 5 4.14 17.52 13.32
CA GLU A 5 4.06 17.66 11.86
C GLU A 5 5.43 17.56 11.20
N ALA A 6 6.45 18.22 11.76
CA ALA A 6 7.81 18.16 11.25
C ALA A 6 8.42 16.74 11.33
N LEU A 7 8.25 16.07 12.47
CA LEU A 7 8.75 14.70 12.67
C LEU A 7 8.04 13.69 11.77
N GLU A 8 6.73 13.81 11.62
CA GLU A 8 5.93 12.97 10.72
C GLU A 8 6.29 13.19 9.26
N ARG A 9 6.49 14.45 8.85
CA ARG A 9 6.95 14.79 7.50
C ARG A 9 8.32 14.20 7.20
N ILE A 10 9.25 14.25 8.16
CA ILE A 10 10.55 13.59 8.02
C ILE A 10 10.39 12.08 7.86
N ALA A 11 9.59 11.43 8.72
CA ALA A 11 9.39 9.99 8.66
C ALA A 11 8.79 9.58 7.31
N PHE A 12 7.80 10.31 6.82
CA PHE A 12 7.19 10.13 5.51
C PHE A 12 8.25 10.18 4.38
N LEU A 13 9.10 11.21 4.36
CA LEU A 13 10.12 11.36 3.31
C LEU A 13 11.19 10.26 3.37
N LEU A 14 11.55 9.80 4.57
CA LEU A 14 12.47 8.68 4.74
C LEU A 14 11.86 7.36 4.24
N GLU A 15 10.60 7.09 4.55
CA GLU A 15 9.84 5.92 4.06
C GLU A 15 9.72 5.95 2.53
N ARG A 16 9.42 7.13 1.97
CA ARG A 16 9.34 7.39 0.52
C ARG A 16 10.64 7.05 -0.22
N GLN A 17 11.79 7.32 0.39
CA GLN A 17 13.11 6.97 -0.16
C GLN A 17 13.52 5.50 0.08
N GLY A 18 12.72 4.70 0.78
CA GLY A 18 13.09 3.34 1.17
C GLY A 18 14.22 3.30 2.20
N ALA A 19 14.29 4.30 3.09
CA ALA A 19 15.30 4.34 4.15
C ALA A 19 15.17 3.15 5.11
N VAL A 20 16.26 2.82 5.79
CA VAL A 20 16.31 1.72 6.76
C VAL A 20 15.28 1.90 7.90
N PRO A 21 14.54 0.84 8.30
CA PRO A 21 13.40 0.97 9.22
C PRO A 21 13.71 1.64 10.55
N TYR A 22 14.87 1.35 11.17
CA TYR A 22 15.21 1.94 12.46
C TYR A 22 15.34 3.47 12.42
N ARG A 23 15.74 4.05 11.28
CA ARG A 23 15.88 5.49 11.12
C ARG A 23 14.50 6.14 11.07
N VAL A 24 13.57 5.55 10.30
CA VAL A 24 12.16 5.97 10.24
C VAL A 24 11.53 5.87 11.63
N GLN A 25 11.70 4.73 12.29
CA GLN A 25 11.09 4.47 13.59
C GLN A 25 11.51 5.48 14.67
N ALA A 26 12.73 5.99 14.61
CA ALA A 26 13.19 7.03 15.52
C ALA A 26 12.33 8.31 15.42
N PHE A 27 11.98 8.73 14.20
CA PHE A 27 11.14 9.92 13.99
C PHE A 27 9.67 9.65 14.34
N ARG A 28 9.12 8.48 13.97
CA ARG A 28 7.76 8.05 14.37
C ARG A 28 7.60 7.97 15.89
N THR A 29 8.58 7.38 16.57
CA THR A 29 8.60 7.28 18.04
C THR A 29 8.68 8.65 18.68
N ALA A 30 9.54 9.54 18.16
CA ALA A 30 9.60 10.92 18.66
C ALA A 30 8.28 11.66 18.45
N ALA A 31 7.62 11.51 17.29
CA ALA A 31 6.34 12.13 17.01
C ALA A 31 5.27 11.68 18.02
N ALA A 32 5.17 10.37 18.29
CA ALA A 32 4.25 9.82 19.29
C ALA A 32 4.53 10.34 20.71
N VAL A 33 5.80 10.37 21.12
CA VAL A 33 6.21 10.89 22.45
C VAL A 33 5.86 12.37 22.59
N ILE A 34 6.13 13.18 21.57
CA ILE A 34 5.84 14.61 21.59
C ILE A 34 4.34 14.88 21.52
N GLY A 35 3.59 14.15 20.69
CA GLY A 35 2.14 14.30 20.56
C GLY A 35 1.36 13.92 21.82
N ALA A 36 1.92 13.04 22.66
CA ALA A 36 1.33 12.66 23.95
C ALA A 36 1.58 13.68 25.06
N LEU A 37 2.49 14.65 24.90
CA LEU A 37 2.81 15.64 25.92
C LEU A 37 1.85 16.83 25.90
N PRO A 38 1.40 17.33 27.05
CA PRO A 38 0.74 18.62 27.13
C PRO A 38 1.62 19.73 26.57
N ARG A 39 1.01 20.68 25.84
CA ARG A 39 1.74 21.76 25.17
C ARG A 39 2.63 22.57 26.12
N ASP A 40 2.14 22.87 27.32
CA ASP A 40 2.90 23.64 28.31
C ASP A 40 4.13 22.88 28.82
N GLU A 41 3.99 21.57 29.04
CA GLU A 41 5.11 20.70 29.44
C GLU A 41 6.16 20.63 28.32
N LEU A 42 5.73 20.52 27.06
CA LEU A 42 6.61 20.53 25.90
C LEU A 42 7.47 21.80 25.85
N HIS A 43 6.84 22.98 25.99
CA HIS A 43 7.56 24.25 26.00
C HIS A 43 8.48 24.39 27.22
N GLN A 44 8.07 23.93 28.40
CA GLN A 44 8.91 23.95 29.60
C GLN A 44 10.16 23.08 29.41
N ARG A 45 10.00 21.88 28.84
CA ARG A 45 11.11 20.95 28.56
C ARG A 45 12.07 21.48 27.50
N ALA A 46 11.58 22.22 26.51
CA ALA A 46 12.42 22.90 25.54
C ALA A 46 13.27 24.01 26.20
N ARG A 47 12.64 24.86 27.03
CA ARG A 47 13.32 25.98 27.72
C ARG A 47 14.43 25.53 28.67
N ASN A 48 14.26 24.40 29.33
CA ASN A 48 15.26 23.85 30.26
C ASN A 48 16.17 22.78 29.62
N SER A 49 16.11 22.62 28.29
CA SER A 49 16.93 21.67 27.51
C SER A 49 16.86 20.23 28.04
N SER A 50 15.68 19.79 28.48
CA SER A 50 15.44 18.45 29.03
C SER A 50 14.72 17.50 28.07
N LEU A 51 14.37 17.95 26.86
CA LEU A 51 13.73 17.12 25.83
C LEU A 51 14.52 15.85 25.51
N GLY A 52 15.85 15.96 25.37
CA GLY A 52 16.71 14.80 25.09
C GLY A 52 16.77 13.74 26.20
N ARG A 53 16.14 13.98 27.35
CA ARG A 53 15.99 12.98 28.43
C ARG A 53 14.74 12.13 28.27
N LEU A 54 13.84 12.49 27.36
CA LEU A 54 12.64 11.70 27.08
C LEU A 54 13.02 10.41 26.35
N LYS A 55 12.56 9.28 26.87
CA LYS A 55 12.72 7.99 26.20
C LYS A 55 12.04 8.06 24.83
N GLY A 56 12.79 7.76 23.77
CA GLY A 56 12.30 7.84 22.38
C GLY A 56 12.78 9.08 21.61
N LEU A 57 13.39 10.06 22.29
CA LEU A 57 14.07 11.18 21.63
C LEU A 57 15.58 10.94 21.58
N GLY A 58 16.12 11.02 20.36
CA GLY A 58 17.57 11.02 20.12
C GLY A 58 18.04 12.43 19.72
N PRO A 59 19.36 12.66 19.63
CA PRO A 59 19.91 14.00 19.36
C PRO A 59 19.32 14.68 18.11
N LYS A 60 19.07 13.92 17.04
CA LYS A 60 18.49 14.45 15.79
C LYS A 60 17.01 14.82 15.96
N THR A 61 16.20 13.97 16.60
CA THR A 61 14.76 14.23 16.77
C THR A 61 14.52 15.35 17.78
N THR A 62 15.31 15.41 18.86
CA THR A 62 15.29 16.54 19.81
C THR A 62 15.56 17.87 19.11
N ARG A 63 16.59 17.94 18.27
CA ARG A 63 16.93 19.16 17.54
C ARG A 63 15.81 19.60 16.61
N VAL A 64 15.17 18.67 15.91
CA VAL A 64 14.00 18.97 15.06
C VAL A 64 12.86 19.60 15.88
N VAL A 65 12.57 19.05 17.06
CA VAL A 65 11.53 19.58 17.95
C VAL A 65 11.88 20.98 18.43
N GLU A 66 13.11 21.21 18.85
CA GLU A 66 13.57 22.52 19.33
C GLU A 66 13.53 23.59 18.22
N GLU A 67 13.99 23.25 17.01
CA GLU A 67 13.94 24.15 15.85
C GLU A 67 12.48 24.51 15.50
N ALA A 68 11.58 23.51 15.47
CA ALA A 68 10.15 23.73 15.20
C ALA A 68 9.47 24.59 16.26
N LEU A 69 9.73 24.35 17.55
CA LEU A 69 9.19 25.15 18.67
C LEU A 69 9.71 26.60 18.66
N ALA A 70 10.91 26.84 18.11
CA ALA A 70 11.46 28.18 17.91
C ALA A 70 10.84 28.91 16.70
N GLY A 71 9.90 28.28 15.99
CA GLY A 71 9.27 28.84 14.78
C GLY A 71 10.17 28.79 13.55
N VAL A 72 11.27 28.03 13.60
CA VAL A 72 12.20 27.85 12.49
C VAL A 72 11.89 26.54 11.78
N ARG A 73 11.97 26.51 10.44
CA ARG A 73 11.87 25.25 9.68
C ARG A 73 13.06 24.36 10.06
N PRO A 74 12.84 23.12 10.55
CA PRO A 74 13.95 22.27 10.96
C PRO A 74 14.93 22.01 9.82
N VAL A 75 16.23 22.14 10.09
CA VAL A 75 17.29 22.03 9.06
C VAL A 75 17.30 20.64 8.44
N TYR A 76 17.13 19.61 9.28
CA TYR A 76 17.07 18.23 8.81
C TYR A 76 15.89 18.00 7.87
N LEU A 77 14.73 18.60 8.16
CA LEU A 77 13.56 18.50 7.31
C LEU A 77 13.80 19.23 5.98
N ALA A 78 14.35 20.44 6.01
CA ALA A 78 14.64 21.21 4.81
C ALA A 78 15.57 20.45 3.84
N HIS A 79 16.67 19.89 4.34
CA HIS A 79 17.57 19.07 3.51
C HIS A 79 16.86 17.84 2.94
N LEU A 80 16.06 17.15 3.77
CA LEU A 80 15.36 15.96 3.30
C LEU A 80 14.28 16.31 2.26
N GLU A 81 13.64 17.48 2.35
CA GLU A 81 12.68 17.92 1.32
C GLU A 81 13.37 18.27 0.00
N GLU A 82 14.60 18.78 0.03
CA GLU A 82 15.41 18.99 -1.17
C GLU A 82 15.83 17.65 -1.82
N GLU A 83 16.27 16.68 -1.00
CA GLU A 83 16.73 15.36 -1.48
C GLU A 83 15.58 14.42 -1.87
N ALA A 84 14.44 14.52 -1.17
CA ALA A 84 13.38 13.51 -1.14
C ALA A 84 11.99 14.07 -1.42
N GLY A 85 11.81 15.39 -1.55
CA GLY A 85 10.52 16.02 -1.77
C GLY A 85 10.15 16.21 -3.24
N GLY A 86 11.12 16.05 -4.14
CA GLY A 86 10.94 16.18 -5.60
C GLY A 86 10.10 15.04 -6.22
N PRO A 87 9.81 15.14 -7.53
CA PRO A 87 9.09 14.08 -8.25
C PRO A 87 9.86 12.75 -8.23
N LEU A 88 9.15 11.64 -8.12
CA LEU A 88 9.74 10.29 -8.15
C LEU A 88 9.99 9.77 -9.57
N VAL A 89 9.28 10.34 -10.56
CA VAL A 89 9.39 10.03 -11.97
C VAL A 89 9.66 11.32 -12.71
N ASP A 90 10.61 11.30 -13.64
CA ASP A 90 10.99 12.47 -14.42
C ASP A 90 9.89 12.89 -15.41
N GLY A 91 9.71 14.20 -15.57
CA GLY A 91 8.77 14.78 -16.52
C GLY A 91 7.30 14.63 -16.11
N GLU A 92 6.41 14.59 -17.11
CA GLU A 92 4.95 14.55 -16.91
C GLU A 92 4.36 13.13 -16.96
N GLN A 93 5.20 12.11 -17.18
CA GLN A 93 4.75 10.72 -17.32
C GLN A 93 4.05 10.23 -16.05
N GLY A 94 2.88 9.63 -16.19
CA GLY A 94 2.05 9.13 -15.10
C GLY A 94 1.27 10.20 -14.34
N GLN A 95 1.55 11.49 -14.54
CA GLN A 95 0.95 12.56 -13.74
C GLN A 95 -0.55 12.72 -13.99
N ARG A 96 -1.00 12.50 -15.23
CA ARG A 96 -2.42 12.54 -15.56
C ARG A 96 -3.16 11.40 -14.87
N LEU A 97 -2.64 10.18 -14.97
CA LEU A 97 -3.25 9.02 -14.33
C LEU A 97 -3.19 9.12 -12.80
N ARG A 98 -2.08 9.59 -12.21
CA ARG A 98 -1.95 9.78 -10.75
C ARG A 98 -3.00 10.73 -10.18
N ARG A 99 -3.33 11.80 -10.92
CA ARG A 99 -4.42 12.73 -10.55
C ARG A 99 -5.82 12.12 -10.70
N ALA A 100 -5.97 11.10 -11.54
CA ALA A 100 -7.23 10.39 -11.73
C ALA A 100 -7.44 9.26 -10.71
N LEU A 101 -6.39 8.81 -10.03
CA LEU A 101 -6.52 7.83 -8.95
C LEU A 101 -7.33 8.42 -7.80
N ARG A 102 -8.32 7.65 -7.33
CA ARG A 102 -9.20 7.99 -6.22
C ARG A 102 -8.92 7.13 -4.98
N GLY A 103 -8.15 6.06 -5.13
CA GLY A 103 -7.72 5.23 -4.01
C GLY A 103 -6.53 4.32 -4.29
N ASP A 104 -6.31 3.39 -3.36
CA ASP A 104 -5.27 2.36 -3.37
C ASP A 104 -5.89 1.04 -2.88
N CYS A 105 -5.71 -0.03 -3.64
CA CYS A 105 -6.27 -1.35 -3.32
C CYS A 105 -5.31 -2.25 -2.53
N HIS A 106 -4.06 -1.85 -2.31
CA HIS A 106 -3.06 -2.72 -1.69
C HIS A 106 -2.12 -1.92 -0.77
N LEU A 107 -2.35 -2.01 0.54
CA LEU A 107 -1.44 -1.49 1.57
C LEU A 107 -1.56 -2.32 2.86
N HIS A 108 -0.53 -2.22 3.68
CA HIS A 108 -0.35 -3.00 4.90
C HIS A 108 -0.19 -2.09 6.12
N SER A 109 -0.44 -2.65 7.29
CA SER A 109 -0.31 -2.00 8.58
C SER A 109 0.51 -2.84 9.55
N ASP A 110 0.66 -2.36 10.78
CA ASP A 110 1.27 -3.10 11.89
C ASP A 110 0.47 -4.33 12.35
N TRP A 111 -0.65 -4.63 11.69
CA TRP A 111 -1.40 -5.87 11.87
C TRP A 111 -0.79 -7.06 11.12
N SER A 112 -0.06 -6.87 10.01
CA SER A 112 0.86 -7.88 9.47
C SER A 112 2.32 -7.44 9.64
N ASP A 113 2.90 -6.88 8.59
CA ASP A 113 4.31 -6.57 8.40
C ASP A 113 4.55 -5.14 7.92
N GLY A 114 3.49 -4.33 7.87
CA GLY A 114 3.60 -2.88 7.85
C GLY A 114 4.23 -2.35 9.14
N GLY A 115 4.86 -1.18 9.04
CA GLY A 115 5.55 -0.51 10.14
C GLY A 115 4.72 0.57 10.83
N SER A 116 3.44 0.73 10.50
CA SER A 116 2.61 1.84 10.97
C SER A 116 1.19 1.42 11.33
N PRO A 117 0.57 2.06 12.33
CA PRO A 117 -0.83 1.81 12.68
C PRO A 117 -1.78 2.05 11.51
N VAL A 118 -2.89 1.30 11.49
CA VAL A 118 -3.97 1.42 10.50
C VAL A 118 -4.43 2.88 10.32
N GLU A 119 -4.68 3.60 11.40
CA GLU A 119 -5.13 4.99 11.36
C GLU A 119 -4.09 5.91 10.70
N THR A 120 -2.80 5.68 10.95
CA THR A 120 -1.71 6.45 10.34
C THR A 120 -1.63 6.21 8.84
N MET A 121 -1.80 4.96 8.39
CA MET A 121 -1.86 4.61 6.97
C MET A 121 -3.06 5.27 6.28
N ALA A 122 -4.24 5.19 6.89
CA ALA A 122 -5.47 5.79 6.36
C ALA A 122 -5.39 7.32 6.28
N ARG A 123 -4.86 7.99 7.32
CA ARG A 123 -4.63 9.44 7.31
C ARG A 123 -3.66 9.84 6.19
N ALA A 124 -2.57 9.08 6.01
CA ALA A 124 -1.61 9.37 4.95
C ALA A 124 -2.21 9.22 3.55
N ALA A 125 -3.03 8.18 3.32
CA ALA A 125 -3.74 8.01 2.06
C ALA A 125 -4.69 9.18 1.77
N ARG A 126 -5.48 9.61 2.78
CA ARG A 126 -6.33 10.79 2.70
C ARG A 126 -5.54 12.05 2.38
N ASP A 127 -4.43 12.28 3.08
CA ASP A 127 -3.62 13.50 2.94
C ASP A 127 -2.89 13.55 1.58
N LEU A 128 -2.69 12.39 0.93
CA LEU A 128 -2.24 12.25 -0.46
C LEU A 128 -3.36 12.49 -1.49
N GLY A 129 -4.57 12.82 -1.05
CA GLY A 129 -5.72 13.15 -1.89
C GLY A 129 -6.56 11.95 -2.32
N HIS A 130 -6.37 10.77 -1.72
CA HIS A 130 -7.28 9.66 -1.94
C HIS A 130 -8.61 9.91 -1.23
N GLU A 131 -9.68 9.38 -1.81
CA GLU A 131 -11.01 9.34 -1.20
C GLU A 131 -11.22 8.05 -0.42
N TRP A 132 -10.53 6.99 -0.82
CA TRP A 132 -10.59 5.70 -0.16
C TRP A 132 -9.24 4.96 -0.26
N CYS A 133 -8.99 4.02 0.63
CA CYS A 133 -7.96 2.99 0.44
C CYS A 133 -8.46 1.66 1.03
N VAL A 134 -7.88 0.55 0.60
CA VAL A 134 -8.20 -0.79 1.11
C VAL A 134 -7.08 -1.25 2.03
N LEU A 135 -7.41 -1.65 3.26
CA LEU A 135 -6.46 -2.30 4.15
C LEU A 135 -6.35 -3.79 3.78
N THR A 136 -5.18 -4.24 3.33
CA THR A 136 -4.97 -5.60 2.80
C THR A 136 -3.81 -6.29 3.50
N ASP A 137 -3.83 -6.32 4.84
CA ASP A 137 -2.86 -7.09 5.61
C ASP A 137 -2.89 -8.58 5.21
N HIS A 138 -1.76 -9.27 5.39
CA HIS A 138 -1.59 -10.64 4.90
C HIS A 138 -2.46 -11.69 5.61
N SER A 139 -2.77 -12.79 4.91
CA SER A 139 -3.39 -13.99 5.47
C SER A 139 -2.41 -14.92 6.23
N PRO A 140 -2.90 -15.90 7.01
CA PRO A 140 -2.12 -16.66 8.01
C PRO A 140 -0.85 -17.37 7.54
N ARG A 141 -0.83 -17.95 6.33
CA ARG A 141 0.25 -18.80 5.83
C ARG A 141 1.56 -18.05 5.68
N LEU A 142 1.51 -16.73 5.44
CA LEU A 142 2.67 -15.86 5.48
C LEU A 142 3.09 -15.56 6.93
N THR A 143 3.53 -16.60 7.64
CA THR A 143 3.90 -16.55 9.07
C THR A 143 4.99 -15.52 9.39
N VAL A 144 5.94 -15.31 8.47
CA VAL A 144 7.00 -14.29 8.62
C VAL A 144 6.40 -12.88 8.71
N ALA A 145 5.27 -12.65 8.05
CA ALA A 145 4.55 -11.39 8.06
C ALA A 145 3.48 -11.30 9.17
N ARG A 146 3.42 -12.27 10.09
CA ARG A 146 2.39 -12.32 11.14
C ARG A 146 0.97 -12.18 10.57
N GLY A 147 0.65 -12.97 9.54
CA GLY A 147 -0.65 -12.96 8.90
C GLY A 147 -1.87 -13.08 9.84
N LEU A 148 -3.01 -12.59 9.36
CA LEU A 148 -4.26 -12.51 10.10
C LEU A 148 -5.01 -13.84 10.10
N THR A 149 -5.03 -14.51 11.25
CA THR A 149 -6.01 -15.58 11.51
C THR A 149 -7.44 -15.06 11.34
N ALA A 150 -8.40 -15.94 11.10
CA ALA A 150 -9.81 -15.56 10.98
C ALA A 150 -10.32 -14.75 12.19
N GLU A 151 -9.85 -15.07 13.40
CA GLU A 151 -10.15 -14.28 14.61
C GLU A 151 -9.55 -12.86 14.54
N ARG A 152 -8.29 -12.74 14.11
CA ARG A 152 -7.62 -11.44 13.99
C ARG A 152 -8.25 -10.58 12.91
N LEU A 153 -8.61 -11.16 11.77
CA LEU A 153 -9.30 -10.44 10.70
C LEU A 153 -10.65 -9.89 11.18
N ARG A 154 -11.47 -10.68 11.88
CA ARG A 154 -12.73 -10.17 12.48
C ARG A 154 -12.50 -8.98 13.41
N ARG A 155 -11.44 -8.98 14.21
CA ARG A 155 -11.08 -7.81 15.05
C ARG A 155 -10.64 -6.60 14.23
N GLN A 156 -9.92 -6.84 13.12
CA GLN A 156 -9.51 -5.76 12.23
C GLN A 156 -10.72 -5.11 11.55
N LEU A 157 -11.76 -5.88 11.18
CA LEU A 157 -13.01 -5.31 10.63
C LEU A 157 -13.66 -4.32 11.60
N SER A 158 -13.69 -4.64 12.90
CA SER A 158 -14.17 -3.70 13.93
C SER A 158 -13.31 -2.44 14.02
N LEU A 159 -11.97 -2.58 13.98
CA LEU A 159 -11.06 -1.44 13.96
C LEU A 159 -11.28 -0.55 12.73
N VAL A 160 -11.48 -1.13 11.56
CA VAL A 160 -11.76 -0.37 10.32
C VAL A 160 -13.06 0.43 10.46
N ALA A 161 -14.09 -0.12 11.11
CA ALA A 161 -15.31 0.63 11.40
C ALA A 161 -15.04 1.85 12.31
N GLU A 162 -14.26 1.69 13.37
CA GLU A 162 -13.87 2.79 14.28
C GLU A 162 -13.06 3.88 13.56
N VAL A 163 -12.10 3.49 12.71
CA VAL A 163 -11.28 4.44 11.92
C VAL A 163 -12.16 5.22 10.94
N ASN A 164 -13.14 4.57 10.31
CA ASN A 164 -14.07 5.22 9.39
C ASN A 164 -14.93 6.30 10.05
N GLU A 165 -15.31 6.14 11.33
CA GLU A 165 -16.01 7.19 12.07
C GLU A 165 -15.16 8.45 12.23
N GLN A 166 -13.85 8.28 12.41
CA GLN A 166 -12.92 9.38 12.67
C GLN A 166 -12.45 10.11 11.40
N LEU A 167 -12.40 9.41 10.27
CA LEU A 167 -11.80 9.92 9.03
C LEU A 167 -12.81 10.36 7.97
N ALA A 168 -14.11 10.23 8.23
CA ALA A 168 -15.14 10.69 7.32
C ALA A 168 -14.87 12.14 6.82
N PRO A 169 -15.02 12.42 5.51
CA PRO A 169 -15.64 11.58 4.48
C PRO A 169 -14.69 10.57 3.80
N PHE A 170 -13.41 10.47 4.21
CA PHE A 170 -12.50 9.43 3.70
C PHE A 170 -12.97 8.04 4.13
N ARG A 171 -12.74 7.03 3.29
CA ARG A 171 -13.19 5.65 3.52
C ARG A 171 -12.03 4.66 3.54
N LEU A 172 -11.81 4.03 4.68
CA LEU A 172 -10.97 2.84 4.78
C LEU A 172 -11.83 1.61 4.50
N LEU A 173 -11.56 0.95 3.38
CA LEU A 173 -12.23 -0.27 2.95
C LEU A 173 -11.56 -1.50 3.55
N THR A 174 -12.38 -2.50 3.79
CA THR A 174 -11.95 -3.79 4.33
C THR A 174 -11.40 -4.67 3.22
N GLY A 175 -10.25 -5.29 3.46
CA GLY A 175 -9.68 -6.23 2.51
C GLY A 175 -8.67 -7.16 3.14
N ILE A 176 -8.03 -7.94 2.30
CA ILE A 176 -6.94 -8.84 2.68
C ILE A 176 -6.07 -9.08 1.45
N GLU A 177 -4.76 -9.23 1.66
CA GLU A 177 -3.92 -9.93 0.69
C GLU A 177 -3.90 -11.43 1.07
N CYS A 178 -4.70 -12.21 0.36
CA CYS A 178 -4.87 -13.63 0.60
C CYS A 178 -3.83 -14.46 -0.16
N ASP A 179 -3.11 -15.31 0.56
CA ASP A 179 -2.21 -16.28 -0.05
C ASP A 179 -3.00 -17.24 -0.97
N ILE A 180 -2.53 -17.39 -2.19
CA ILE A 180 -2.93 -18.48 -3.08
C ILE A 180 -2.12 -19.71 -2.65
N LEU A 181 -2.76 -20.77 -2.16
CA LEU A 181 -2.10 -22.02 -1.75
C LEU A 181 -1.56 -22.79 -2.98
N ASP A 182 -0.76 -23.84 -2.76
CA ASP A 182 -0.09 -24.57 -3.85
C ASP A 182 -1.09 -25.24 -4.84
N ASP A 183 -2.31 -25.53 -4.40
CA ASP A 183 -3.41 -26.06 -5.22
C ASP A 183 -4.31 -24.97 -5.83
N GLY A 184 -4.06 -23.70 -5.52
CA GLY A 184 -4.81 -22.54 -5.99
C GLY A 184 -5.99 -22.12 -5.10
N SER A 185 -6.25 -22.84 -4.00
CA SER A 185 -7.21 -22.39 -2.99
C SER A 185 -6.71 -21.16 -2.23
N LEU A 186 -7.61 -20.45 -1.51
CA LEU A 186 -7.30 -19.23 -0.78
C LEU A 186 -7.06 -19.51 0.70
N ASP A 187 -6.12 -18.80 1.30
CA ASP A 187 -5.69 -18.95 2.69
C ASP A 187 -6.60 -18.23 3.71
N GLN A 188 -7.91 -18.36 3.58
CA GLN A 188 -8.87 -17.80 4.53
C GLN A 188 -10.23 -18.53 4.45
N GLU A 189 -11.04 -18.40 5.50
CA GLU A 189 -12.44 -18.85 5.51
C GLU A 189 -13.25 -18.14 4.40
N PRO A 190 -13.89 -18.87 3.46
CA PRO A 190 -14.67 -18.26 2.38
C PRO A 190 -15.75 -17.29 2.87
N GLU A 191 -16.43 -17.64 3.96
CA GLU A 191 -17.49 -16.81 4.56
C GLU A 191 -16.95 -15.48 5.09
N LEU A 192 -15.66 -15.41 5.43
CA LEU A 192 -15.01 -14.19 5.86
C LEU A 192 -14.53 -13.36 4.67
N LEU A 193 -14.06 -14.00 3.60
CA LEU A 193 -13.72 -13.33 2.34
C LEU A 193 -14.94 -12.66 1.70
N GLU A 194 -16.12 -13.30 1.76
CA GLU A 194 -17.40 -12.75 1.29
C GLU A 194 -17.82 -11.43 1.99
N GLN A 195 -17.28 -11.15 3.17
CA GLN A 195 -17.58 -9.94 3.94
C GLN A 195 -16.67 -8.77 3.60
N LEU A 196 -15.57 -9.00 2.88
CA LEU A 196 -14.57 -7.97 2.56
C LEU A 196 -15.02 -7.13 1.36
N ASP A 197 -14.60 -5.87 1.33
CA ASP A 197 -14.86 -4.99 0.18
C ASP A 197 -14.01 -5.38 -1.03
N VAL A 198 -12.75 -5.82 -0.80
CA VAL A 198 -11.78 -6.22 -1.83
C VAL A 198 -10.89 -7.37 -1.33
N VAL A 199 -10.70 -8.39 -2.16
CA VAL A 199 -9.72 -9.47 -1.95
C VAL A 199 -8.61 -9.39 -3.01
N VAL A 200 -7.38 -9.17 -2.56
CA VAL A 200 -6.18 -9.31 -3.38
C VAL A 200 -5.63 -10.73 -3.18
N ALA A 201 -5.44 -11.49 -4.24
CA ALA A 201 -4.87 -12.83 -4.17
C ALA A 201 -3.46 -12.86 -4.75
N SER A 202 -2.50 -13.36 -3.98
CA SER A 202 -1.07 -13.33 -4.32
C SER A 202 -0.37 -14.66 -4.05
N VAL A 203 0.67 -14.94 -4.84
CA VAL A 203 1.55 -16.10 -4.61
C VAL A 203 2.75 -15.65 -3.78
N HIS A 204 2.92 -16.20 -2.57
CA HIS A 204 4.07 -15.91 -1.71
C HIS A 204 5.00 -17.11 -1.47
N SER A 205 4.51 -18.32 -1.73
CA SER A 205 5.24 -19.57 -1.55
C SER A 205 5.50 -20.27 -2.88
N THR A 206 6.51 -21.15 -2.89
CA THR A 206 6.77 -22.05 -4.02
C THR A 206 6.91 -21.29 -5.36
N LEU A 207 7.55 -20.11 -5.34
CA LEU A 207 7.75 -19.22 -6.51
C LEU A 207 8.70 -19.78 -7.58
N ARG A 208 9.23 -20.99 -7.33
CA ARG A 208 10.05 -21.78 -8.26
C ARG A 208 9.31 -23.01 -8.77
N MET A 209 7.99 -23.05 -8.60
CA MET A 209 7.12 -24.07 -9.17
C MET A 209 7.26 -24.09 -10.70
N ASP A 210 7.16 -25.29 -11.28
CA ASP A 210 7.16 -25.45 -12.74
C ASP A 210 5.97 -24.72 -13.38
N GLU A 211 6.14 -24.36 -14.65
CA GLU A 211 5.20 -23.51 -15.40
C GLU A 211 3.76 -24.06 -15.40
N GLY A 212 3.57 -25.33 -15.79
CA GLY A 212 2.23 -25.93 -15.86
C GLY A 212 1.49 -25.95 -14.51
N PRO A 213 2.11 -26.45 -13.42
CA PRO A 213 1.51 -26.37 -12.08
C PRO A 213 1.24 -24.93 -11.61
N MET A 214 2.14 -23.97 -11.84
CA MET A 214 1.93 -22.57 -11.46
C MET A 214 0.77 -21.94 -12.25
N THR A 215 0.65 -22.24 -13.55
CA THR A 215 -0.51 -21.84 -14.36
C THR A 215 -1.81 -22.35 -13.76
N ARG A 216 -1.90 -23.64 -13.40
CA ARG A 216 -3.10 -24.21 -12.78
C ARG A 216 -3.43 -23.57 -11.43
N ARG A 217 -2.41 -23.31 -10.61
CA ARG A 217 -2.54 -22.63 -9.32
C ARG A 217 -3.14 -21.22 -9.49
N LEU A 218 -2.59 -20.43 -10.40
CA LEU A 218 -3.09 -19.09 -10.70
C LEU A 218 -4.51 -19.12 -11.29
N LEU A 219 -4.79 -20.04 -12.21
CA LEU A 219 -6.11 -20.19 -12.82
C LEU A 219 -7.20 -20.55 -11.81
N ALA A 220 -6.89 -21.43 -10.85
CA ALA A 220 -7.83 -21.76 -9.78
C ALA A 220 -8.15 -20.54 -8.91
N ALA A 221 -7.15 -19.71 -8.60
CA ALA A 221 -7.35 -18.48 -7.82
C ALA A 221 -8.16 -17.42 -8.59
N VAL A 222 -7.78 -17.07 -9.82
CA VAL A 222 -8.46 -15.99 -10.58
C VAL A 222 -9.84 -16.40 -11.11
N ARG A 223 -10.20 -17.68 -11.03
CA ARG A 223 -11.57 -18.16 -11.29
C ARG A 223 -12.44 -18.24 -10.04
N ASN A 224 -11.87 -17.98 -8.87
CA ASN A 224 -12.64 -17.91 -7.65
C ASN A 224 -13.45 -16.59 -7.64
N PRO A 225 -14.79 -16.63 -7.50
CA PRO A 225 -15.63 -15.42 -7.52
C PRO A 225 -15.37 -14.46 -6.35
N LEU A 226 -14.60 -14.88 -5.34
CA LEU A 226 -14.19 -14.06 -4.21
C LEU A 226 -12.90 -13.28 -4.47
N VAL A 227 -12.24 -13.44 -5.63
CA VAL A 227 -10.97 -12.75 -5.95
C VAL A 227 -11.22 -11.58 -6.88
N ASP A 228 -10.95 -10.38 -6.36
CA ASP A 228 -11.10 -9.13 -7.11
C ASP A 228 -9.82 -8.74 -7.86
N VAL A 229 -8.66 -8.94 -7.23
CA VAL A 229 -7.37 -8.51 -7.79
C VAL A 229 -6.36 -9.65 -7.71
N LEU A 230 -5.70 -9.96 -8.83
CA LEU A 230 -4.49 -10.77 -8.86
C LEU A 230 -3.30 -9.85 -8.52
N GLY A 231 -2.78 -9.98 -7.30
CA GLY A 231 -1.61 -9.24 -6.82
C GLY A 231 -0.32 -9.71 -7.49
N HIS A 232 0.74 -8.88 -7.44
CA HIS A 232 2.08 -9.01 -8.04
C HIS A 232 2.40 -10.41 -8.61
N CYS A 233 1.85 -10.68 -9.79
CA CYS A 233 1.57 -12.04 -10.25
C CYS A 233 2.81 -12.88 -10.62
N THR A 234 3.97 -12.25 -10.81
CA THR A 234 5.21 -12.97 -11.07
C THR A 234 5.97 -13.26 -9.77
N GLY A 235 5.68 -12.51 -8.70
CA GLY A 235 6.42 -12.55 -7.44
C GLY A 235 7.88 -12.13 -7.60
N ARG A 236 8.26 -11.40 -8.65
CA ARG A 236 9.67 -10.97 -8.84
C ARG A 236 10.13 -9.97 -7.79
N GLN A 237 11.44 -9.90 -7.60
CA GLN A 237 12.10 -8.84 -6.85
C GLN A 237 13.32 -8.36 -7.64
N ILE A 238 13.41 -7.06 -7.91
CA ILE A 238 14.39 -6.43 -8.78
C ILE A 238 15.64 -6.01 -7.99
N THR A 239 15.43 -5.39 -6.83
CA THR A 239 16.51 -4.81 -6.00
C THR A 239 16.57 -5.49 -4.62
N GLY A 240 17.64 -5.22 -3.85
CA GLY A 240 17.83 -5.82 -2.53
C GLY A 240 18.26 -7.29 -2.60
N LYS A 241 17.29 -8.22 -2.60
CA LYS A 241 17.50 -9.67 -2.76
C LYS A 241 16.83 -10.15 -4.06
N PRO A 242 17.49 -9.99 -5.22
CA PRO A 242 16.84 -10.23 -6.50
C PRO A 242 16.26 -11.64 -6.61
N ARG A 243 15.02 -11.72 -7.09
CA ARG A 243 14.26 -12.95 -7.29
C ARG A 243 13.66 -12.92 -8.69
N PRO A 244 14.01 -13.85 -9.60
CA PRO A 244 13.35 -13.91 -10.90
C PRO A 244 11.87 -14.22 -10.80
N GLU A 245 11.15 -13.86 -11.86
CA GLU A 245 9.73 -14.13 -12.08
C GLU A 245 9.40 -15.63 -11.96
N SER A 246 8.25 -15.94 -11.37
CA SER A 246 7.60 -17.24 -11.49
C SER A 246 7.27 -17.53 -12.96
N ARG A 247 7.35 -18.79 -13.37
CA ARG A 247 6.99 -19.22 -14.73
C ARG A 247 5.53 -19.65 -14.74
N PHE A 248 4.74 -19.12 -15.66
CA PHE A 248 3.35 -19.50 -15.91
C PHE A 248 2.94 -19.03 -17.32
N ASP A 249 1.87 -19.61 -17.85
CA ASP A 249 1.24 -19.17 -19.09
C ASP A 249 0.45 -17.89 -18.83
N ALA A 250 1.08 -16.75 -19.08
CA ALA A 250 0.44 -15.45 -18.89
C ALA A 250 -0.75 -15.21 -19.82
N GLY A 251 -0.77 -15.83 -21.00
CA GLY A 251 -1.90 -15.73 -21.92
C GLY A 251 -3.15 -16.38 -21.33
N GLU A 252 -3.00 -17.60 -20.81
CA GLU A 252 -4.10 -18.34 -20.18
C GLU A 252 -4.60 -17.63 -18.91
N VAL A 253 -3.69 -17.18 -18.04
CA VAL A 253 -4.04 -16.52 -16.77
C VAL A 253 -4.73 -15.17 -17.02
N PHE A 254 -4.23 -14.34 -17.94
CA PHE A 254 -4.85 -13.03 -18.20
C PHE A 254 -6.18 -13.15 -18.96
N ALA A 255 -6.34 -14.14 -19.84
CA ALA A 255 -7.64 -14.44 -20.42
C ALA A 255 -8.66 -14.79 -19.32
N ALA A 256 -8.28 -15.64 -18.36
CA ALA A 256 -9.14 -15.98 -17.22
C ALA A 256 -9.46 -14.75 -16.35
N CYS A 257 -8.49 -13.87 -16.08
CA CYS A 257 -8.74 -12.62 -15.35
C CYS A 257 -9.79 -11.76 -16.06
N ALA A 258 -9.67 -11.59 -17.38
CA ALA A 258 -10.63 -10.80 -18.17
C ALA A 258 -12.04 -11.42 -18.18
N GLU A 259 -12.14 -12.75 -18.30
CA GLU A 259 -13.40 -13.49 -18.28
C GLU A 259 -14.11 -13.43 -16.91
N GLN A 260 -13.35 -13.50 -15.82
CA GLN A 260 -13.87 -13.54 -14.45
C GLN A 260 -13.98 -12.16 -13.81
N HIS A 261 -13.59 -11.12 -14.55
CA HIS A 261 -13.51 -9.75 -14.08
C HIS A 261 -12.56 -9.54 -12.90
N THR A 262 -11.56 -10.41 -12.70
CA THR A 262 -10.45 -10.17 -11.77
C THR A 262 -9.47 -9.17 -12.38
N ALA A 263 -9.19 -8.07 -11.68
CA ALA A 263 -8.21 -7.09 -12.12
C ALA A 263 -6.77 -7.60 -11.93
N VAL A 264 -5.85 -7.14 -12.78
CA VAL A 264 -4.42 -7.42 -12.64
C VAL A 264 -3.75 -6.24 -11.95
N GLU A 265 -3.05 -6.50 -10.86
CA GLU A 265 -2.27 -5.49 -10.16
C GLU A 265 -1.15 -4.90 -11.04
N ILE A 266 -0.91 -3.59 -10.90
CA ILE A 266 0.25 -2.85 -11.36
C ILE A 266 0.96 -2.36 -10.09
N ASN A 267 1.68 -3.27 -9.45
CA ASN A 267 2.37 -3.03 -8.20
C ASN A 267 3.42 -1.95 -8.38
N CYS A 268 3.36 -0.91 -7.55
CA CYS A 268 4.19 0.27 -7.70
C CYS A 268 5.50 0.23 -6.91
N ARG A 269 5.72 -0.79 -6.07
CA ARG A 269 6.94 -0.86 -5.28
C ARG A 269 8.18 -0.86 -6.17
N PRO A 270 9.18 0.01 -5.90
CA PRO A 270 10.40 0.09 -6.71
C PRO A 270 11.17 -1.24 -6.83
N ASP A 271 11.08 -2.09 -5.80
CA ASP A 271 11.73 -3.40 -5.78
C ASP A 271 10.91 -4.52 -6.44
N ARG A 272 9.65 -4.29 -6.82
CA ARG A 272 8.81 -5.24 -7.56
C ARG A 272 8.54 -4.79 -8.99
N LEU A 273 7.92 -3.62 -9.13
CA LEU A 273 7.38 -3.08 -10.40
C LEU A 273 6.63 -4.14 -11.21
N ASP A 274 5.79 -4.94 -10.57
CA ASP A 274 5.18 -6.13 -11.15
C ASP A 274 3.78 -5.84 -11.73
N PRO A 275 3.33 -6.51 -12.80
CA PRO A 275 4.09 -7.32 -13.74
C PRO A 275 5.02 -6.49 -14.64
N PRO A 276 6.08 -7.06 -15.25
CA PRO A 276 6.89 -6.38 -16.27
C PRO A 276 6.04 -5.80 -17.40
N ARG A 277 6.54 -4.76 -18.07
CA ARG A 277 5.90 -4.10 -19.22
C ARG A 277 5.40 -5.05 -20.31
N ARG A 278 6.12 -6.16 -20.58
CA ARG A 278 5.67 -7.16 -21.55
C ARG A 278 4.35 -7.82 -21.13
N LEU A 279 4.23 -8.17 -19.86
CA LEU A 279 3.06 -8.83 -19.30
C LEU A 279 1.92 -7.83 -19.11
N LEU A 280 2.20 -6.57 -18.74
CA LEU A 280 1.19 -5.50 -18.72
C LEU A 280 0.52 -5.34 -20.10
N ARG A 281 1.30 -5.31 -21.19
CA ARG A 281 0.74 -5.23 -22.55
C ARG A 281 -0.05 -6.49 -22.92
N GLN A 282 0.36 -7.67 -22.47
CA GLN A 282 -0.40 -8.91 -22.68
C GLN A 282 -1.73 -8.90 -21.91
N ALA A 283 -1.73 -8.47 -20.64
CA ALA A 283 -2.96 -8.31 -19.86
C ALA A 283 -3.91 -7.30 -20.50
N LEU A 284 -3.38 -6.20 -21.03
CA LEU A 284 -4.20 -5.19 -21.72
C LEU A 284 -4.81 -5.76 -23.01
N ALA A 285 -4.02 -6.51 -23.78
CA ALA A 285 -4.50 -7.16 -25.00
C ALA A 285 -5.56 -8.24 -24.72
N ALA A 286 -5.47 -8.92 -23.58
CA ALA A 286 -6.49 -9.88 -23.11
C ALA A 286 -7.78 -9.20 -22.64
N GLY A 287 -7.77 -7.88 -22.42
CA GLY A 287 -8.95 -7.11 -22.00
C GLY A 287 -9.11 -6.98 -20.48
N CYS A 288 -8.06 -7.24 -19.71
CA CYS A 288 -8.09 -7.13 -18.24
C CYS A 288 -8.45 -5.71 -17.76
N LEU A 289 -9.02 -5.68 -16.55
CA LEU A 289 -8.98 -4.50 -15.69
C LEU A 289 -7.66 -4.47 -14.92
N PHE A 290 -7.31 -3.32 -14.37
CA PHE A 290 -6.07 -3.12 -13.63
C PHE A 290 -6.29 -2.42 -12.29
N SER A 291 -5.47 -2.73 -11.31
CA SER A 291 -5.32 -1.95 -10.08
C SER A 291 -3.95 -1.29 -10.09
N VAL A 292 -3.85 0.02 -9.91
CA VAL A 292 -2.57 0.70 -9.66
C VAL A 292 -2.49 0.96 -8.17
N ASP A 293 -1.63 0.25 -7.46
CA ASP A 293 -1.54 0.21 -6.00
C ASP A 293 -0.09 0.25 -5.52
N SER A 294 0.09 0.70 -4.28
CA SER A 294 1.42 0.96 -3.74
C SER A 294 2.09 -0.27 -3.14
N ASP A 295 1.32 -1.24 -2.63
CA ASP A 295 1.82 -2.32 -1.76
C ASP A 295 2.66 -1.68 -0.61
N ALA A 296 2.11 -0.58 -0.07
CA ALA A 296 2.78 0.25 0.92
C ALA A 296 2.75 -0.43 2.29
N HIS A 297 3.91 -0.54 2.92
CA HIS A 297 4.10 -1.02 4.28
C HIS A 297 4.39 0.13 5.26
N ALA A 298 4.43 1.37 4.75
CA ALA A 298 4.60 2.58 5.54
C ALA A 298 3.99 3.79 4.79
N PRO A 299 3.58 4.85 5.50
CA PRO A 299 2.90 6.00 4.90
C PRO A 299 3.61 6.62 3.69
N GLY A 300 4.92 6.84 3.76
CA GLY A 300 5.70 7.43 2.66
C GLY A 300 5.73 6.61 1.38
N GLN A 301 5.44 5.31 1.46
CA GLN A 301 5.45 4.38 0.34
C GLN A 301 4.18 4.50 -0.52
N LEU A 302 3.09 5.07 0.02
CA LEU A 302 1.87 5.35 -0.75
C LEU A 302 2.15 6.27 -1.95
N ASP A 303 3.18 7.13 -1.86
CA ASP A 303 3.55 8.04 -2.95
C ASP A 303 4.17 7.30 -4.16
N TRP A 304 4.51 6.01 -4.01
CA TRP A 304 5.07 5.20 -5.09
C TRP A 304 4.09 4.91 -6.23
N GLN A 305 2.77 5.13 -6.05
CA GLN A 305 1.76 4.91 -7.10
C GLN A 305 2.10 5.56 -8.45
N ILE A 306 2.86 6.66 -8.44
CA ILE A 306 3.33 7.32 -9.66
C ILE A 306 4.19 6.42 -10.55
N TYR A 307 4.93 5.45 -9.98
CA TYR A 307 5.69 4.47 -10.77
C TYR A 307 4.79 3.54 -11.58
N GLY A 308 3.70 3.06 -11.00
CA GLY A 308 2.70 2.26 -11.72
C GLY A 308 1.93 3.11 -12.72
N CYS A 309 1.56 4.35 -12.36
CA CYS A 309 0.92 5.28 -13.28
C CYS A 309 1.77 5.53 -14.53
N ALA A 310 3.06 5.80 -14.35
CA ALA A 310 3.98 6.03 -15.46
C ALA A 310 4.12 4.79 -16.37
N ARG A 311 4.22 3.59 -15.77
CA ARG A 311 4.24 2.30 -16.49
C ARG A 311 2.94 2.02 -17.23
N ALA A 312 1.79 2.28 -16.60
CA ALA A 312 0.48 2.08 -17.19
C ALA A 312 0.29 2.97 -18.42
N GLU A 313 0.64 4.27 -18.31
CA GLU A 313 0.62 5.20 -19.44
C GLU A 313 1.59 4.77 -20.56
N GLU A 314 2.81 4.35 -20.23
CA GLU A 314 3.80 3.86 -21.21
C GLU A 314 3.31 2.59 -21.95
N CYS A 315 2.55 1.73 -21.26
CA CYS A 315 1.95 0.54 -21.83
C CYS A 315 0.61 0.81 -22.52
N GLY A 316 0.10 2.05 -22.51
CA GLY A 316 -1.16 2.43 -23.15
C GLY A 316 -2.42 1.97 -22.41
N VAL A 317 -2.33 1.69 -21.10
CA VAL A 317 -3.49 1.32 -20.29
C VAL A 317 -4.39 2.55 -20.10
N PRO A 318 -5.65 2.52 -20.57
CA PRO A 318 -6.54 3.65 -20.43
C PRO A 318 -7.09 3.74 -19.00
N ALA A 319 -7.33 4.96 -18.52
CA ALA A 319 -7.77 5.21 -17.14
C ALA A 319 -9.08 4.49 -16.77
N ASP A 320 -10.00 4.31 -17.74
CA ASP A 320 -11.29 3.63 -17.50
C ASP A 320 -11.15 2.10 -17.29
N ARG A 321 -9.97 1.53 -17.57
CA ARG A 321 -9.62 0.15 -17.23
C ARG A 321 -8.94 0.02 -15.87
N ILE A 322 -8.72 1.13 -15.16
CA ILE A 322 -8.00 1.14 -13.88
C ILE A 322 -9.00 1.35 -12.74
N ILE A 323 -9.23 0.31 -11.95
CA ILE A 323 -10.27 0.29 -10.89
C ILE A 323 -9.97 1.29 -9.77
N THR A 324 -8.69 1.62 -9.54
CA THR A 324 -8.28 2.62 -8.54
C THR A 324 -8.61 4.07 -8.97
N THR A 325 -9.12 4.28 -10.19
CA THR A 325 -9.73 5.56 -10.62
C THR A 325 -11.21 5.68 -10.28
N TRP A 326 -11.83 4.62 -9.77
CA TRP A 326 -13.27 4.59 -9.52
C TRP A 326 -13.65 5.16 -8.15
N THR A 327 -14.91 5.51 -8.00
CA THR A 327 -15.51 5.78 -6.69
C THR A 327 -15.62 4.52 -5.84
N GLU A 328 -15.61 4.70 -4.51
CA GLU A 328 -15.89 3.63 -3.54
C GLU A 328 -17.14 2.85 -3.96
N ARG A 329 -18.22 3.56 -4.32
CA ARG A 329 -19.49 2.96 -4.76
C ARG A 329 -19.36 2.17 -6.07
N GLN A 330 -18.56 2.65 -7.02
CA GLN A 330 -18.31 1.95 -8.28
C GLN A 330 -17.48 0.69 -8.04
N LEU A 331 -16.41 0.77 -7.24
CA LEU A 331 -15.60 -0.37 -6.82
C LEU A 331 -16.47 -1.43 -6.13
N ALA A 332 -17.23 -1.04 -5.11
CA ALA A 332 -18.12 -1.94 -4.38
C ALA A 332 -19.25 -2.53 -5.25
N THR A 333 -19.64 -1.87 -6.34
CA THR A 333 -20.60 -2.44 -7.30
C THR A 333 -19.92 -3.49 -8.17
N TRP A 334 -18.69 -3.24 -8.60
CA TRP A 334 -17.92 -4.16 -9.42
C TRP A 334 -17.54 -5.42 -8.64
N THR A 335 -16.99 -5.33 -7.43
CA THR A 335 -16.60 -6.52 -6.63
C THR A 335 -17.79 -7.45 -6.37
N ARG A 336 -18.98 -6.89 -6.12
CA ARG A 336 -20.20 -7.69 -5.91
C ARG A 336 -20.88 -8.25 -7.17
N THR A 337 -20.62 -7.69 -8.35
CA THR A 337 -21.45 -8.00 -9.55
C THR A 337 -20.68 -8.21 -10.84
N GLY A 338 -19.38 -7.98 -10.86
CA GLY A 338 -18.53 -7.92 -12.05
C GLY A 338 -18.82 -6.73 -12.98
N ARG A 339 -19.82 -5.88 -12.67
CA ARG A 339 -20.25 -4.81 -13.57
C ARG A 339 -19.36 -3.58 -13.44
N THR A 340 -18.74 -3.19 -14.56
CA THR A 340 -17.95 -1.96 -14.65
C THR A 340 -18.85 -0.73 -14.76
N PRO A 341 -18.35 0.47 -14.38
CA PRO A 341 -19.08 1.72 -14.59
C PRO A 341 -19.41 1.95 -16.07
N ARG A 342 -20.65 2.39 -16.35
CA ARG A 342 -21.02 2.83 -17.71
C ARG A 342 -20.29 4.14 -18.03
N ARG A 343 -19.75 4.21 -19.25
CA ARG A 343 -19.11 5.43 -19.79
C ARG A 343 -20.11 6.57 -19.99
#